data_AF-A0A6H9KHG7-F1
#
_entry.id   AF-A0A6H9KHG7-F1
#
_cell.length_a   1.000
_cell.length_b   1.000
_cell.length_c   1.000
_cell.angle_alpha   90.00
_cell.angle_beta   90.00
_cell.angle_gamma   90.00
#
_symmetry.space_group_name_H-M   'P 1'
#
loop_
_entity.id
_entity.type
_entity.pdbx_description
1 polymer ?
#
loop_
_entity_poly.entity_id
_entity_poly.type
_entity_poly.pdbx_seq_one_letter_code
_entity_poly.pdbx_strand_id
1 'polypeptide(L)'
;MQFVNSHLMIFSEDIEKIVDMFSLNTKDLLVESFSPGDNAIIVETQNKSRFRLHIDLQEKRIIAAKKLGENKSDTHDFDKYIAFMK
;
A
#
# COMPACT_ATOMS: atom_id res chain seq x y z
N MET A 1 -4.21 6.09 -9.54
CA MET A 1 -4.71 5.03 -8.66
C MET A 1 -5.59 4.11 -9.47
N GLN A 2 -5.37 2.81 -9.37
CA GLN A 2 -6.11 1.76 -10.07
C GLN A 2 -6.67 0.78 -9.04
N PHE A 3 -7.72 0.07 -9.41
CA PHE A 3 -8.36 -0.93 -8.56
C PHE A 3 -8.41 -2.26 -9.31
N VAL A 4 -8.01 -3.36 -8.66
CA VAL A 4 -8.14 -4.71 -9.23
C VAL A 4 -9.61 -5.06 -9.46
N ASN A 5 -10.49 -4.55 -8.61
CA ASN A 5 -11.94 -4.71 -8.71
C ASN A 5 -12.63 -3.33 -8.69
N SER A 6 -13.52 -3.08 -9.65
CA SER A 6 -14.28 -1.83 -9.75
C SER A 6 -15.17 -1.56 -8.53
N HIS A 7 -15.59 -2.58 -7.78
CA HIS A 7 -16.38 -2.41 -6.56
C HIS A 7 -15.61 -1.62 -5.49
N LEU A 8 -14.27 -1.66 -5.50
CA LEU A 8 -13.44 -0.91 -4.55
C LEU A 8 -13.53 0.61 -4.76
N MET A 9 -14.00 1.06 -5.94
CA MET A 9 -14.18 2.48 -6.24
C MET A 9 -15.18 3.16 -5.32
N ILE A 10 -16.13 2.42 -4.71
CA ILE A 10 -17.08 3.01 -3.75
C ILE A 10 -16.39 3.50 -2.48
N PHE A 11 -15.16 3.05 -2.22
CA PHE A 11 -14.34 3.43 -1.07
C PHE A 11 -13.21 4.38 -1.46
N SER A 12 -13.26 5.02 -2.63
CA SER A 12 -12.16 5.85 -3.14
C SER A 12 -11.71 6.92 -2.15
N GLU A 13 -12.64 7.60 -1.50
CA GLU A 13 -12.33 8.65 -0.51
C GLU A 13 -11.60 8.10 0.72
N ASP A 14 -12.00 6.92 1.21
CA ASP A 14 -11.35 6.30 2.36
C ASP A 14 -9.97 5.77 2.00
N ILE A 15 -9.84 5.22 0.79
CA ILE A 15 -8.55 4.76 0.26
C ILE A 15 -7.60 5.95 0.06
N GLU A 16 -8.08 7.10 -0.41
CA GLU A 16 -7.28 8.33 -0.51
C GLU A 16 -6.72 8.76 0.85
N LYS A 17 -7.53 8.70 1.91
CA LYS A 17 -7.05 8.98 3.28
C LYS A 17 -5.93 8.02 3.71
N ILE A 18 -6.04 6.74 3.35
CA ILE A 18 -4.99 5.74 3.63
C ILE A 18 -3.73 6.04 2.82
N VAL A 19 -3.87 6.37 1.54
CA VAL A 19 -2.76 6.76 0.69
C VAL A 19 -2.01 7.96 1.27
N ASP A 20 -2.72 8.99 1.72
CA ASP A 20 -2.12 10.15 2.36
C ASP A 20 -1.44 9.78 3.69
N MET A 21 -2.10 8.97 4.53
CA MET A 21 -1.60 8.54 5.84
C MET A 21 -0.25 7.83 5.74
N PHE A 22 -0.09 6.95 4.75
CA PHE A 22 1.15 6.18 4.53
C PHE A 22 2.08 6.83 3.48
N SER A 23 1.78 8.08 3.09
CA SER A 23 2.54 8.83 2.10
C SER A 23 2.77 8.07 0.78
N LEU A 24 1.76 7.31 0.33
CA LEU A 24 1.85 6.50 -0.88
C LEU A 24 1.65 7.36 -2.15
N ASN A 25 2.32 7.01 -3.24
CA ASN A 25 2.19 7.69 -4.51
C ASN A 25 0.96 7.20 -5.27
N THR A 26 -0.08 8.02 -5.35
CA THR A 26 -1.34 7.70 -6.05
C THR A 26 -1.18 7.41 -7.54
N LYS A 27 -0.15 7.95 -8.22
CA LYS A 27 -0.01 7.87 -9.68
C LYS A 27 0.08 6.43 -10.17
N ASP A 28 0.92 5.63 -9.52
CA ASP A 28 1.23 4.25 -9.89
C ASP A 28 0.87 3.25 -8.76
N LEU A 29 -0.29 3.50 -8.15
CA LEU A 29 -0.87 2.71 -7.06
C LEU A 29 -1.98 1.80 -7.55
N LEU A 30 -1.93 0.53 -7.16
CA LEU A 30 -2.97 -0.47 -7.40
C LEU A 30 -3.54 -0.95 -6.06
N VAL A 31 -4.86 -0.82 -5.88
CA VAL A 31 -5.57 -1.36 -4.73
C VAL A 31 -6.03 -2.78 -5.06
N GLU A 32 -5.53 -3.77 -4.33
CA GLU A 32 -5.89 -5.17 -4.52
C GLU A 32 -7.07 -5.59 -3.63
N SER A 33 -7.09 -5.11 -2.38
CA SER A 33 -8.20 -5.31 -1.46
C SER A 33 -8.36 -4.13 -0.51
N PHE A 34 -9.58 -3.90 -0.08
CA PHE A 34 -9.90 -2.91 0.94
C PHE A 34 -11.12 -3.37 1.73
N SER A 35 -10.96 -3.46 3.04
CA SER A 35 -12.01 -3.74 4.01
C SER A 35 -12.07 -2.54 4.98
N PRO A 36 -13.10 -1.69 4.89
CA PRO A 36 -13.21 -0.50 5.72
C PRO A 36 -13.05 -0.82 7.22
N GLY A 37 -12.12 -0.15 7.89
CA GLY A 37 -11.89 -0.32 9.33
C GLY A 37 -11.26 -1.66 9.75
N ASP A 38 -10.74 -2.45 8.80
CA ASP A 38 -10.05 -3.71 9.06
C ASP A 38 -8.66 -3.70 8.41
N ASN A 39 -8.58 -3.93 7.09
CA ASN A 39 -7.29 -4.01 6.40
C ASN A 39 -7.36 -3.50 4.95
N ALA A 40 -6.19 -3.22 4.39
CA ALA A 40 -6.01 -2.92 2.98
C ALA A 40 -4.77 -3.62 2.41
N ILE A 41 -4.85 -4.04 1.15
CA ILE A 41 -3.69 -4.51 0.40
C ILE A 41 -3.50 -3.58 -0.79
N ILE A 42 -2.36 -2.89 -0.80
CA ILE A 42 -2.02 -1.88 -1.80
C ILE A 42 -0.67 -2.24 -2.42
N VAL A 43 -0.56 -2.09 -3.74
CA VAL A 43 0.69 -2.19 -4.48
C VAL A 43 1.11 -0.81 -4.95
N GLU A 44 2.23 -0.31 -4.44
CA GLU A 44 2.85 0.93 -4.87
C GLU A 44 4.01 0.64 -5.83
N THR A 45 4.12 1.42 -6.91
CA THR A 45 5.31 1.38 -7.77
C THR A 45 6.21 2.58 -7.45
N GLN A 46 7.44 2.32 -7.01
CA GLN A 46 8.47 3.33 -6.78
C GLN A 46 9.78 2.92 -7.46
N ASN A 47 10.44 3.85 -8.15
CA ASN A 47 11.74 3.61 -8.79
C ASN A 47 11.78 2.32 -9.64
N LYS A 48 10.69 2.03 -10.39
CA LYS A 48 10.48 0.81 -11.20
C LYS A 48 10.33 -0.50 -10.39
N SER A 49 10.37 -0.43 -9.08
CA SER A 49 10.08 -1.55 -8.17
C SER A 49 8.64 -1.48 -7.70
N ARG A 50 8.00 -2.64 -7.59
CA ARG A 50 6.63 -2.75 -7.06
C ARG A 50 6.69 -3.28 -5.64
N PHE A 51 5.94 -2.68 -4.73
CA PHE A 51 5.88 -3.06 -3.33
C PHE A 51 4.44 -3.36 -2.95
N ARG A 52 4.19 -4.58 -2.48
CA ARG A 52 2.91 -4.99 -1.92
C ARG A 52 2.91 -4.73 -0.43
N LEU A 53 2.01 -3.87 0.01
CA LEU A 53 1.83 -3.42 1.37
C LEU A 53 0.56 -4.06 1.92
N HIS A 54 0.66 -4.66 3.10
CA HIS A 54 -0.47 -5.09 3.91
C HIS A 54 -0.60 -4.07 5.04
N ILE A 55 -1.75 -3.42 5.12
CA ILE A 55 -2.01 -2.33 6.03
C ILE A 55 -3.13 -2.77 6.97
N ASP A 56 -2.88 -2.64 8.26
CA ASP A 56 -3.91 -2.76 9.30
C ASP A 56 -4.50 -1.37 9.55
N LEU A 57 -5.80 -1.23 9.30
CA LEU A 57 -6.50 0.05 9.40
C LEU A 57 -6.95 0.34 10.84
N GLN A 58 -7.05 -0.67 11.70
CA GLN A 58 -7.38 -0.51 13.12
C GLN A 58 -6.17 0.02 13.88
N GLU A 59 -5.01 -0.60 13.64
CA GLU A 59 -3.74 -0.22 14.25
C GLU A 59 -3.06 0.94 13.50
N LYS A 60 -3.58 1.32 12.33
CA LYS A 60 -3.06 2.40 11.46
C LYS A 60 -1.58 2.21 11.13
N ARG A 61 -1.19 0.98 10.80
CA ARG A 61 0.21 0.63 10.51
C ARG A 61 0.34 -0.34 9.35
N ILE A 62 1.52 -0.38 8.76
CA ILE A 62 1.90 -1.39 7.77
C ILE A 62 2.34 -2.64 8.52
N ILE A 63 1.65 -3.75 8.33
CA ILE A 63 1.99 -5.03 8.99
C ILE A 63 2.96 -5.87 8.15
N ALA A 64 2.97 -5.68 6.83
CA ALA A 64 3.92 -6.32 5.94
C ALA A 64 4.18 -5.47 4.69
N ALA A 65 5.42 -5.46 4.22
CA ALA A 65 5.81 -4.87 2.95
C ALA A 65 6.68 -5.87 2.19
N LYS A 66 6.39 -6.09 0.91
CA LYS A 66 7.11 -7.06 0.06
C LYS A 66 7.39 -6.48 -1.32
N LYS A 67 8.66 -6.50 -1.74
CA LYS A 67 9.05 -6.18 -3.13
C LYS A 67 8.59 -7.29 -4.07
N LEU A 68 7.97 -6.93 -5.18
CA LEU A 68 7.52 -7.84 -6.24
C LEU A 68 8.55 -7.82 -7.37
N GLY A 69 8.93 -9.00 -7.87
CA GLY A 69 9.74 -9.16 -9.09
C GLY A 69 11.24 -9.45 -8.88
N GLU A 70 11.87 -9.04 -7.78
CA GLU A 70 13.30 -9.29 -7.53
C GLU A 70 13.58 -9.89 -6.14
N ASN A 71 14.43 -10.92 -6.08
CA ASN A 71 14.88 -11.56 -4.83
C ASN A 71 16.02 -10.81 -4.11
N LYS A 72 16.65 -9.82 -4.75
CA LYS A 72 17.62 -8.93 -4.09
C LYS A 72 16.89 -7.66 -3.66
N SER A 73 16.37 -7.71 -2.44
CA SER A 73 15.80 -6.53 -1.79
C SER A 73 16.95 -5.75 -1.15
N ASP A 74 17.21 -4.55 -1.65
CA ASP A 74 18.05 -3.60 -0.92
C ASP A 74 17.19 -3.07 0.24
N THR A 75 17.69 -3.15 1.46
CA THR A 75 16.93 -2.74 2.66
C THR A 75 16.46 -1.28 2.58
N HIS A 76 17.23 -0.44 1.87
CA HIS A 76 16.91 0.97 1.63
C HIS A 76 15.61 1.18 0.85
N ASP A 77 15.18 0.21 0.04
CA ASP A 77 13.92 0.27 -0.69
C ASP A 77 12.69 0.28 0.26
N PHE A 78 12.87 -0.17 1.50
CA PHE A 78 11.78 -0.33 2.48
C PHE A 78 11.79 0.72 3.58
N ASP A 79 12.80 1.60 3.68
CA ASP A 79 12.97 2.55 4.78
C ASP A 79 11.71 3.41 5.00
N LYS A 80 11.05 3.83 3.90
CA LYS A 80 9.76 4.54 3.93
C LYS A 80 8.68 3.75 4.68
N TYR A 81 8.54 2.46 4.40
CA TYR A 81 7.48 1.64 4.98
C TYR A 81 7.77 1.26 6.42
N ILE A 82 9.05 1.01 6.75
CA ILE A 82 9.50 0.65 8.12
C ILE A 82 9.07 1.72 9.14
N ALA A 83 9.05 3.00 8.75
CA ALA A 83 8.56 4.08 9.61
C ALA A 83 7.11 3.87 10.09
N PHE A 84 6.30 3.20 9.27
CA PHE A 84 4.90 2.90 9.54
C PHE A 84 4.66 1.48 10.04
N MET A 85 5.69 0.68 10.30
CA MET A 85 5.53 -0.70 10.81
C MET A 85 5.60 -0.79 12.34
N LYS A 86 6.04 0.29 13.00
CA LYS A 86 6.15 0.43 14.45
C LYS A 86 4.82 0.82 15.07
#